data_AF-A0A933PQZ5-F1
#
_entry.id   AF-A0A933PQZ5-F1
#
_cell.length_a   1.000
_cell.length_b   1.000
_cell.length_c   1.000
_cell.angle_alpha   90.00
_cell.angle_beta   90.00
_cell.angle_gamma   90.00
#
_symmetry.space_group_name_H-M   'P 1'
#
loop_
_entity.id
_entity.type
_entity.pdbx_description
1 polymer ?
#
loop_
_entity_poly.entity_id
_entity_poly.type
_entity_poly.pdbx_seq_one_letter_code
_entity_poly.pdbx_strand_id
1 'polypeptide(L)' 'IVGDHTIIFDGPVDVIRITHSAKTRDIFAKGALEAVKFVVGKPAKLYTMQEVLGL' A
#
# COMPACT_ATOMS: atom_id res chain seq x y z
N ILE A 1 2.42 3.23 18.35
CA ILE A 1 1.70 3.27 17.06
C ILE A 1 2.76 3.32 15.97
N VAL A 2 2.78 2.36 15.04
CA VAL A 2 3.81 2.31 13.98
C VAL A 2 3.48 3.28 12.85
N GLY A 3 2.19 3.43 12.53
CA GLY A 3 1.72 4.48 11.64
C GLY A 3 0.23 4.34 11.37
N ASP A 4 -0.51 5.39 11.67
CA ASP A 4 -1.94 5.51 11.37
C ASP A 4 -2.13 6.70 10.43
N HIS A 5 -2.84 6.47 9.33
CA HIS A 5 -3.12 7.48 8.32
C HIS A 5 -4.60 7.41 7.98
N THR A 6 -5.27 8.55 8.01
CA THR A 6 -6.68 8.65 7.65
C THR A 6 -6.86 9.78 6.65
N ILE A 7 -7.47 9.46 5.52
CA ILE A 7 -7.98 10.44 4.56
C ILE A 7 -9.47 10.58 4.84
N ILE A 8 -9.91 11.82 5.00
CA ILE A 8 -11.31 12.16 5.27
C ILE A 8 -11.82 12.97 4.08
N PHE A 9 -12.92 12.52 3.51
CA PHE A 9 -13.75 13.30 2.60
C PHE A 9 -14.99 13.71 3.40
N ASP A 10 -15.08 14.98 3.73
CA ASP A 10 -16.15 15.55 4.56
C ASP A 10 -17.09 16.36 3.66
N GLY A 11 -18.28 15.82 3.43
CA GLY A 11 -19.33 16.44 2.64
C GLY A 11 -20.39 17.08 3.54
N PRO A 12 -21.25 17.97 3.00
CA PRO A 12 -22.29 18.63 3.79
C PRO A 12 -23.30 17.69 4.46
N VAL A 13 -23.42 16.45 3.98
CA VAL A 13 -24.44 15.48 4.42
C VAL A 13 -23.85 14.13 4.86
N ASP A 14 -22.58 13.86 4.53
CA ASP A 14 -21.92 12.59 4.81
C ASP A 14 -20.40 12.74 4.94
N VAL A 15 -19.78 11.73 5.56
CA VAL A 15 -18.32 11.68 5.72
C VAL A 15 -17.82 10.30 5.34
N ILE A 16 -16.89 10.25 4.39
CA ILE A 16 -16.18 9.04 4.01
C ILE A 16 -14.77 9.09 4.61
N ARG A 17 -14.37 8.01 5.28
CA ARG A 17 -13.03 7.86 5.86
C ARG A 17 -12.34 6.64 5.28
N ILE A 18 -11.12 6.84 4.80
CA ILE A 18 -10.22 5.76 4.38
C ILE A 18 -9.06 5.75 5.36
N THR A 19 -8.92 4.65 6.12
CA THR A 19 -7.93 4.53 7.19
C THR A 19 -6.99 3.36 6.92
N HIS A 20 -5.69 3.61 7.04
CA HIS A 20 -4.64 2.60 7.11
C HIS A 20 -3.96 2.67 8.48
N SER A 21 -3.93 1.54 9.20
CA SER A 21 -3.28 1.42 10.51
C SER A 21 -2.29 0.25 10.51
N ALA A 22 -1.01 0.55 10.68
CA ALA A 22 0.06 -0.44 10.78
C ALA A 22 0.29 -0.83 12.24
N LYS A 23 0.10 -2.12 12.55
CA LYS A 23 0.35 -2.68 13.90
C LYS A 23 1.84 -2.95 14.16
N THR A 24 2.55 -3.43 13.15
CA THR A 24 4.00 -3.71 13.17
C THR A 24 4.61 -3.28 11.83
N ARG A 25 5.94 -3.33 11.73
CA ARG A 25 6.65 -3.04 10.46
C ARG A 25 6.66 -4.24 9.50
N ASP A 26 6.15 -5.39 9.91
CA ASP A 26 6.22 -6.64 9.14
C ASP A 26 5.41 -6.58 7.84
N ILE A 27 4.37 -5.74 7.79
CA ILE A 27 3.56 -5.53 6.58
C ILE A 27 4.40 -4.98 5.41
N PHE A 28 5.39 -4.13 5.70
CA PHE A 28 6.27 -3.58 4.68
C PHE A 28 7.26 -4.64 4.19
N ALA A 29 7.80 -5.46 5.10
CA ALA A 29 8.65 -6.60 4.74
C ALA A 29 7.90 -7.61 3.87
N LYS A 30 6.64 -7.91 4.21
CA LYS A 30 5.76 -8.76 3.40
C LYS A 30 5.54 -8.16 2.00
N GLY A 31 5.27 -6.86 1.91
CA GLY A 31 5.13 -6.16 0.62
C GLY A 31 6.40 -6.25 -0.25
N ALA A 32 7.58 -6.13 0.36
CA ALA A 32 8.85 -6.32 -0.34
C ALA A 32 9.03 -7.76 -0.86
N LEU A 33 8.63 -8.77 -0.09
CA LEU A 33 8.67 -10.17 -0.53
C LEU A 33 7.73 -10.42 -1.73
N GLU A 34 6.55 -9.81 -1.74
CA GLU A 34 5.65 -9.89 -2.91
C GLU A 34 6.23 -9.17 -4.12
N ALA A 35 6.87 -8.02 -3.95
CA ALA A 35 7.57 -7.31 -5.03
C ALA A 35 8.72 -8.14 -5.62
N VAL A 36 9.47 -8.87 -4.77
CA VAL A 36 10.52 -9.80 -5.21
C VAL A 36 9.92 -10.92 -6.07
N LYS A 37 8.83 -11.55 -5.63
CA LYS A 37 8.16 -12.59 -6.43
C LYS A 37 7.65 -12.05 -7.76
N PHE A 38 7.12 -10.83 -7.76
CA PHE A 38 6.61 -10.16 -8.96
C PHE A 38 7.70 -9.88 -10.00
N VAL A 39 8.90 -9.45 -9.59
CA VAL A 39 9.93 -8.99 -10.53
C VAL A 39 10.72 -10.13 -11.20
N VAL A 40 10.65 -11.36 -10.68
CA VAL A 40 11.34 -12.51 -11.27
C VAL A 40 10.92 -12.70 -12.74
N GLY A 41 11.90 -12.69 -13.64
CA GLY A 41 11.67 -12.88 -15.08
C GLY A 41 11.09 -11.66 -15.82
N LYS A 42 10.89 -10.53 -15.15
CA LYS A 42 10.41 -9.30 -15.79
C LYS A 42 11.56 -8.50 -16.44
N PRO A 43 11.28 -7.73 -17.51
CA PRO A 43 12.27 -6.86 -18.14
C PRO A 43 12.87 -5.84 -17.16
N ALA A 44 14.09 -5.38 -17.42
CA ALA A 44 14.69 -4.31 -16.63
C ALA A 44 13.94 -2.99 -16.83
N LYS A 45 13.27 -2.52 -15.79
CA LYS A 45 12.71 -1.17 -15.67
C LYS A 45 12.47 -0.81 -14.21
N LEU A 46 12.13 0.44 -13.95
CA LEU A 46 11.66 0.87 -12.64
C LEU A 46 10.19 0.45 -12.48
N TYR A 47 9.94 -0.44 -11.53
CA TYR A 47 8.59 -0.90 -11.16
C TYR A 47 8.10 -0.21 -9.89
N THR A 48 6.79 -0.07 -9.76
CA THR A 48 6.13 0.46 -8.56
C THR A 48 5.24 -0.58 -7.88
N MET A 49 4.82 -0.30 -6.63
CA MET A 49 3.85 -1.15 -5.94
C MET A 49 2.47 -1.17 -6.60
N GLN A 50 2.10 -0.15 -7.38
CA GLN A 50 0.86 -0.19 -8.17
C GLN A 50 0.90 -1.36 -9.15
N GLU A 51 2.01 -1.51 -9.88
CA GLU A 51 2.19 -2.63 -10.81
C GLU A 51 2.27 -4.00 -10.10
N VAL A 52 2.89 -4.05 -8.91
CA VAL A 52 2.93 -5.28 -8.08
C VAL A 52 1.52 -5.69 -7.65
N LEU A 53 0.66 -4.72 -7.34
CA LEU A 53 -0.71 -4.94 -6.88
C LEU A 53 -1.74 -5.05 -8.02
N GLY A 54 -1.35 -4.77 -9.27
CA GLY A 54 -2.25 -4.77 -10.42
C GLY A 54 -3.26 -3.62 -10.38
N LEU A 55 -2.85 -2.46 -9.86
CA LEU A 55 -3.66 -1.24 -9.71
C LEU A 55 -3.21 -0.16 -10.69
#